data_AF-A0A2D9P6Q9-F1
#
_entry.id   AF-A0A2D9P6Q9-F1
#
_cell.length_a   1.000
_cell.length_b   1.000
_cell.length_c   1.000
_cell.angle_alpha   90.00
_cell.angle_beta   90.00
_cell.angle_gamma   90.00
#
_symmetry.space_group_name_H-M   'P 1'
#
loop_
_entity.id
_entity.type
_entity.pdbx_description
1 polymer ?
#
loop_
_entity_poly.entity_id
_entity_poly.type
_entity_poly.pdbx_seq_one_letter_code
_entity_poly.pdbx_strand_id
1 'polypeptide(L)'
;MARRCPPGIICVENFTLLFLSLFAISIIYILFIYNNKPTHNSQPITIKNFTNPIDSRAHAPSLSDPYNPPLKPVQHMPVNQRTQGFETNFTQVGLLTRQNGQETILPLMGKQLLSNRDKWQFYTMSDKNNSIRLPITYNGKSCTNEYGCDNLYNGDTVYVEGYNDSFQITMYENNSIKYIPTL
;
A
#
# COMPACT_ATOMS: atom_id res chain seq x y z
N MET A 1 40.36 7.68 49.68
CA MET A 1 39.82 6.69 50.64
C MET A 1 38.91 5.76 49.86
N ALA A 2 39.29 4.48 49.75
CA ALA A 2 38.58 3.52 48.90
C ALA A 2 37.17 3.25 49.46
N ARG A 3 36.14 3.74 48.76
CA ARG A 3 34.75 3.38 49.02
C ARG A 3 34.48 2.01 48.39
N ARG A 4 34.92 0.95 49.07
CA ARG A 4 34.51 -0.43 48.74
C ARG A 4 33.57 -0.90 49.84
N CYS A 5 32.36 -1.32 49.46
CA CYS A 5 31.41 -1.87 50.42
C CYS A 5 31.89 -3.25 50.90
N PRO A 6 31.51 -3.66 52.13
CA PRO A 6 31.80 -5.01 52.62
C PRO A 6 31.20 -6.08 51.69
N PRO A 7 31.87 -7.25 51.57
CA PRO A 7 31.45 -8.33 50.67
C PRO A 7 30.06 -8.85 51.06
N GLY A 8 29.14 -8.87 50.10
CA GLY A 8 27.77 -9.35 50.28
C GLY A 8 26.66 -8.29 50.19
N ILE A 9 26.99 -7.01 49.97
CA ILE A 9 26.02 -5.91 49.82
C ILE A 9 26.27 -5.19 48.48
N ILE A 10 25.22 -5.00 47.69
CA ILE A 10 25.28 -4.27 46.41
C ILE A 10 25.63 -2.81 46.70
N CYS A 11 26.80 -2.34 46.23
CA CYS A 11 27.16 -0.93 46.32
C CYS A 11 26.26 -0.10 45.41
N VAL A 12 25.43 0.73 46.04
CA VAL A 12 24.55 1.66 45.36
C VAL A 12 25.34 2.96 45.10
N GLU A 13 26.06 2.99 43.98
CA GLU A 13 26.62 4.23 43.42
C GLU A 13 25.56 4.91 42.54
N ASN A 14 25.66 6.23 42.37
CA ASN A 14 24.70 6.99 41.58
C ASN A 14 24.58 6.47 40.12
N PHE A 15 25.67 5.90 39.59
CA PHE A 15 25.67 5.26 38.28
C PHE A 15 24.95 3.90 38.29
N THR A 16 25.13 3.06 39.32
CA THR A 16 24.42 1.77 39.40
C THR A 16 22.91 1.98 39.61
N LEU A 17 22.50 3.03 40.32
CA LEU A 17 21.09 3.46 40.39
C LEU A 17 20.53 3.93 39.04
N LEU A 18 21.32 4.67 38.26
CA LEU A 18 20.91 5.13 36.94
C LEU A 18 20.69 3.95 35.98
N PHE A 19 21.56 2.94 36.01
CA PHE A 19 21.37 1.74 35.19
C PHE A 19 20.14 0.93 35.64
N LEU A 20 19.91 0.79 36.94
CA LEU A 20 18.73 0.09 37.46
C LEU A 20 17.41 0.84 37.13
N SER A 21 17.41 2.17 37.16
CA SER A 21 16.22 2.95 36.79
C SER A 21 15.90 2.87 35.30
N LEU A 22 16.90 2.91 34.43
CA LEU A 22 16.72 2.70 32.99
C LEU A 22 16.19 1.29 32.68
N PHE A 23 16.69 0.27 33.39
CA PHE A 23 16.22 -1.09 33.21
C PHE A 23 14.75 -1.24 33.62
N ALA A 24 14.36 -0.65 34.76
CA ALA A 24 12.97 -0.62 35.23
C ALA A 24 12.03 0.10 34.25
N ILE A 25 12.45 1.24 33.70
CA ILE A 25 11.68 1.99 32.70
C ILE A 25 11.49 1.15 31.43
N SER A 26 12.51 0.43 30.97
CA SER A 26 12.40 -0.45 29.79
C SER A 26 11.40 -1.58 30.02
N ILE A 27 11.38 -2.18 31.21
CA ILE A 27 10.43 -3.25 31.57
C ILE A 27 9.00 -2.71 31.58
N ILE A 28 8.78 -1.55 32.19
CA ILE A 28 7.46 -0.90 32.22
C ILE A 28 6.97 -0.59 30.80
N TYR A 29 7.86 -0.09 29.94
CA TYR A 29 7.53 0.20 28.54
C TYR A 29 7.15 -1.08 27.75
N ILE A 30 7.87 -2.18 27.95
CA ILE A 30 7.55 -3.48 27.33
C ILE A 30 6.20 -4.01 27.80
N LEU A 31 5.90 -3.91 29.10
CA LEU A 31 4.60 -4.30 29.65
C LEU A 31 3.47 -3.44 29.08
N PHE A 32 3.71 -2.14 28.87
CA PHE A 32 2.74 -1.24 28.25
C PHE A 32 2.43 -1.63 26.79
N ILE A 33 3.43 -2.00 26.00
CA ILE A 33 3.22 -2.50 24.63
C ILE A 33 2.45 -3.83 24.65
N TYR A 34 2.76 -4.73 25.58
CA TYR A 34 2.11 -6.04 25.67
C TYR A 34 0.62 -5.93 26.04
N ASN A 35 0.27 -4.99 26.91
CA ASN A 35 -1.11 -4.74 27.32
C ASN A 35 -1.95 -4.04 26.23
N ASN A 36 -1.30 -3.29 25.33
CA ASN A 36 -1.96 -2.60 24.22
C ASN A 36 -2.01 -3.43 22.92
N LYS A 37 -2.05 -4.76 23.03
CA LYS A 37 -2.40 -5.57 21.86
C LYS A 37 -3.86 -5.32 21.51
N PRO A 38 -4.18 -4.87 20.27
CA PRO A 38 -5.56 -4.69 19.86
C PRO A 38 -6.25 -6.06 19.93
N THR A 39 -7.24 -6.18 20.80
CA THR A 39 -8.19 -7.28 20.81
C THR A 39 -8.98 -7.19 19.51
N HIS A 40 -8.55 -7.96 18.51
CA HIS A 40 -9.39 -8.25 17.35
C HIS A 40 -10.56 -9.11 17.85
N ASN A 41 -11.63 -8.43 18.27
CA ASN A 41 -12.95 -9.04 18.46
C ASN A 41 -13.46 -9.48 17.09
N SER A 42 -12.96 -10.62 16.61
CA SER A 42 -13.62 -11.39 15.57
C SER A 42 -14.92 -11.90 16.17
N GLN A 43 -15.99 -11.11 16.05
CA GLN A 43 -17.32 -11.61 16.31
C GLN A 43 -17.60 -12.74 15.31
N PRO A 44 -18.05 -13.92 15.76
CA PRO A 44 -18.49 -14.95 14.83
C PRO A 44 -19.68 -14.40 14.04
N ILE A 45 -19.53 -14.35 12.72
CA ILE A 45 -20.63 -14.02 11.81
C ILE A 45 -21.66 -15.14 11.98
N THR A 46 -22.66 -14.91 12.82
CA THR A 46 -23.81 -15.78 12.93
C THR A 46 -24.65 -15.55 11.68
N ILE A 47 -24.48 -16.41 10.68
CA ILE A 47 -25.37 -16.46 9.51
C ILE A 47 -26.74 -16.90 10.03
N LYS A 48 -27.62 -15.96 10.34
CA LYS A 48 -29.04 -16.24 10.47
C LYS A 48 -29.56 -16.55 9.08
N ASN A 49 -29.68 -17.85 8.77
CA ASN A 49 -30.40 -18.29 7.59
C ASN A 49 -31.83 -17.77 7.71
N PHE A 50 -32.13 -16.67 7.01
CA PHE A 50 -33.50 -16.27 6.75
C PHE A 50 -34.11 -17.31 5.82
N THR A 51 -34.64 -18.39 6.40
CA THR A 51 -35.66 -19.17 5.71
C THR A 51 -36.91 -18.31 5.71
N ASN A 52 -36.99 -17.38 4.75
CA ASN A 52 -38.28 -16.88 4.32
C ASN A 52 -39.07 -18.13 3.91
N PRO A 53 -40.23 -18.42 4.52
CA PRO A 53 -41.11 -19.44 3.97
C PRO A 53 -41.44 -18.97 2.56
N ILE A 54 -40.87 -19.68 1.58
CA ILE A 54 -41.20 -19.52 0.18
C ILE A 54 -42.69 -19.83 0.11
N ASP A 55 -43.49 -18.78 -0.02
CA ASP A 55 -44.88 -18.90 -0.40
C ASP A 55 -44.88 -19.62 -1.75
N SER A 56 -45.23 -20.90 -1.71
CA SER A 56 -45.21 -21.85 -2.82
C SER A 56 -46.33 -21.58 -3.83
N ARG A 57 -46.61 -20.31 -4.12
CA ARG A 57 -47.54 -19.83 -5.16
C ARG A 57 -46.90 -18.92 -6.19
N ALA A 58 -45.57 -18.84 -6.24
CA ALA A 58 -44.89 -18.33 -7.42
C ALA A 58 -45.08 -19.36 -8.55
N HIS A 59 -45.99 -19.04 -9.47
CA HIS A 59 -46.18 -19.74 -10.73
C HIS A 59 -44.82 -20.09 -11.32
N ALA A 60 -44.54 -21.39 -11.49
CA ALA A 60 -43.47 -21.82 -12.36
C ALA A 60 -43.75 -21.21 -13.74
N PRO A 61 -42.88 -20.34 -14.29
CA PRO A 61 -43.10 -19.85 -15.64
C PRO A 61 -43.04 -21.06 -16.57
N SER A 62 -44.15 -21.33 -17.24
CA SER A 62 -44.21 -22.36 -18.27
C SER A 62 -43.16 -22.00 -19.33
N LEU A 63 -42.15 -22.86 -19.47
CA LEU A 63 -41.05 -22.76 -20.44
C LEU A 63 -41.54 -22.82 -21.91
N SER A 64 -42.84 -22.77 -22.15
CA SER A 64 -43.50 -23.01 -23.44
C SER A 64 -44.11 -21.77 -24.08
N ASP A 65 -43.99 -20.58 -23.49
CA ASP A 65 -44.47 -19.35 -24.14
C ASP A 65 -43.36 -18.75 -25.04
N PRO A 66 -43.50 -18.81 -26.39
CA PRO A 66 -42.50 -18.29 -27.31
C PRO A 66 -42.38 -16.76 -27.31
N TYR A 67 -43.34 -16.04 -26.71
CA TYR A 67 -43.34 -14.58 -26.61
C TYR A 67 -42.74 -14.07 -25.30
N ASN A 68 -42.44 -14.96 -24.35
CA ASN A 68 -41.74 -14.55 -23.14
C ASN A 68 -40.26 -14.35 -23.45
N PRO A 69 -39.66 -13.22 -23.03
CA PRO A 69 -38.23 -13.04 -23.14
C PRO A 69 -37.55 -14.16 -22.34
N PRO A 70 -36.43 -14.73 -22.82
CA PRO A 70 -35.72 -15.78 -22.11
C PRO A 70 -35.35 -15.27 -20.72
N LEU A 71 -36.08 -15.74 -19.70
CA LEU A 71 -35.76 -15.50 -18.30
C LEU A 71 -34.50 -16.32 -18.00
N LYS A 72 -33.32 -15.77 -18.28
CA LYS A 72 -32.08 -16.32 -17.74
C LYS A 72 -32.27 -16.33 -16.22
N PRO A 73 -32.12 -17.48 -15.53
CA PRO A 73 -32.15 -17.47 -14.08
C PRO A 73 -31.11 -16.46 -13.62
N VAL A 74 -31.55 -15.44 -12.89
CA VAL A 74 -30.67 -14.41 -12.34
C VAL A 74 -29.81 -15.13 -11.30
N GLN A 75 -28.69 -15.69 -11.74
CA GLN A 75 -27.66 -16.19 -10.84
C GLN A 75 -27.16 -14.98 -10.07
N HIS A 76 -27.55 -14.90 -8.79
CA HIS A 76 -27.09 -13.99 -7.74
C HIS A 76 -25.99 -13.03 -8.21
N MET A 77 -26.38 -11.97 -8.95
CA MET A 77 -25.45 -10.95 -9.36
C MET A 77 -25.22 -10.09 -8.12
N PRO A 78 -24.00 -10.03 -7.59
CA PRO A 78 -23.71 -9.24 -6.41
C PRO A 78 -24.04 -7.76 -6.69
N VAL A 79 -25.05 -7.25 -5.99
CA VAL A 79 -25.40 -5.83 -6.00
C VAL A 79 -24.29 -5.07 -5.26
N ASN A 80 -23.85 -3.92 -5.79
CA ASN A 80 -22.70 -3.11 -5.33
C ASN A 80 -21.29 -3.65 -5.66
N GLN A 81 -21.12 -4.38 -6.77
CA GLN A 81 -19.78 -4.51 -7.32
C GLN A 81 -19.35 -3.22 -8.03
N ARG A 82 -18.13 -2.77 -7.73
CA ARG A 82 -17.52 -1.62 -8.41
C ARG A 82 -17.40 -1.97 -9.90
N THR A 83 -18.10 -1.22 -10.74
CA THR A 83 -18.05 -1.37 -12.21
C THR A 83 -16.85 -0.68 -12.85
N GLN A 84 -16.10 0.11 -12.07
CA GLN A 84 -14.87 0.78 -12.48
C GLN A 84 -13.64 0.04 -11.92
N GLY A 85 -12.47 0.29 -12.53
CA GLY A 85 -11.20 -0.33 -12.12
C GLY A 85 -10.86 -0.13 -10.64
N PHE A 86 -9.97 -0.97 -10.11
CA PHE A 86 -9.43 -0.82 -8.75
C PHE A 86 -8.26 0.17 -8.73
N GLU A 87 -8.05 0.85 -7.60
CA GLU A 87 -6.85 1.70 -7.48
C GLU A 87 -5.62 0.81 -7.50
N THR A 88 -4.73 1.04 -8.46
CA THR A 88 -3.48 0.29 -8.54
C THR A 88 -2.50 0.81 -7.50
N ASN A 89 -1.76 -0.09 -6.87
CA ASN A 89 -0.63 0.29 -6.02
C ASN A 89 0.53 0.82 -6.87
N PHE A 90 1.40 1.62 -6.25
CA PHE A 90 2.65 2.02 -6.88
C PHE A 90 3.55 0.79 -7.08
N THR A 91 4.06 0.67 -8.28
CA THR A 91 4.99 -0.39 -8.68
C THR A 91 6.22 0.25 -9.30
N GLN A 92 7.36 -0.44 -9.23
CA GLN A 92 8.54 0.03 -9.91
C GLN A 92 8.37 -0.20 -11.41
N VAL A 93 8.36 0.88 -12.18
CA VAL A 93 8.15 0.87 -13.63
C VAL A 93 9.43 1.16 -14.42
N GLY A 94 10.50 1.56 -13.74
CA GLY A 94 11.77 1.85 -14.37
C GLY A 94 12.81 2.36 -13.37
N LEU A 95 13.83 3.00 -13.91
CA LEU A 95 14.89 3.67 -13.17
C LEU A 95 15.19 5.05 -13.77
N LEU A 96 15.76 5.91 -12.93
CA LEU A 96 16.18 7.27 -13.24
C LEU A 96 17.70 7.33 -13.14
N THR A 97 18.36 7.75 -14.20
CA THR A 97 19.80 7.98 -14.24
C THR A 97 20.08 9.48 -14.30
N ARG A 98 20.89 10.00 -13.38
CA ARG A 98 21.27 11.41 -13.40
C ARG A 98 22.04 11.74 -14.68
N GLN A 99 21.69 12.84 -15.35
CA GLN A 99 22.39 13.28 -16.56
C GLN A 99 23.69 14.04 -16.26
N ASN A 100 23.69 14.86 -15.21
CA ASN A 100 24.82 15.75 -14.91
C ASN A 100 25.38 15.47 -13.50
N GLY A 101 26.69 15.22 -13.38
CA GLY A 101 27.36 15.10 -12.09
C GLY A 101 27.57 13.66 -11.62
N GLN A 102 27.44 13.41 -10.31
CA GLN A 102 27.69 12.09 -9.74
C GLN A 102 26.66 11.08 -10.23
N GLU A 103 27.13 9.90 -10.66
CA GLU A 103 26.28 8.79 -11.04
C GLU A 103 25.38 8.40 -9.86
N THR A 104 24.08 8.68 -10.00
CA THR A 104 23.06 8.28 -9.04
C THR A 104 21.89 7.68 -9.79
N ILE A 105 21.53 6.47 -9.41
CA ILE A 105 20.42 5.72 -9.98
C ILE A 105 19.32 5.68 -8.94
N LEU A 106 18.11 6.08 -9.33
CA LEU A 106 16.95 6.08 -8.44
C LEU A 106 15.82 5.22 -9.04
N PRO A 107 15.01 4.52 -8.24
CA PRO A 107 13.88 3.75 -8.74
C PRO A 107 12.72 4.67 -9.16
N LEU A 108 12.17 4.46 -10.36
CA LEU A 108 10.96 5.13 -10.81
C LEU A 108 9.73 4.31 -10.40
N MET A 109 8.93 4.86 -9.51
CA MET A 109 7.68 4.26 -9.05
C MET A 109 6.50 4.90 -9.78
N GLY A 110 5.59 4.08 -10.30
CA GLY A 110 4.45 4.53 -11.10
C GLY A 110 3.16 3.79 -10.74
N LYS A 111 2.02 4.50 -10.88
CA LYS A 111 0.68 3.92 -10.91
C LYS A 111 -0.23 4.68 -11.87
N GLN A 112 -1.22 3.99 -12.42
CA GLN A 112 -2.25 4.61 -13.25
C GLN A 112 -3.31 5.30 -12.40
N LEU A 113 -3.81 6.44 -12.87
CA LEU A 113 -4.92 7.13 -12.22
C LEU A 113 -6.25 6.58 -12.74
N LEU A 114 -7.20 6.26 -11.85
CA LEU A 114 -8.52 5.78 -12.25
C LEU A 114 -9.38 6.87 -12.90
N SER A 115 -9.25 8.11 -12.42
CA SER A 115 -10.05 9.24 -12.89
C SER A 115 -9.78 9.56 -14.36
N ASN A 116 -8.59 9.25 -14.87
CA ASN A 116 -8.21 9.48 -16.26
C ASN A 116 -7.23 8.40 -16.74
N ARG A 117 -7.61 7.65 -17.78
CA ARG A 117 -6.84 6.52 -18.32
C ARG A 117 -5.45 6.90 -18.83
N ASP A 118 -5.26 8.16 -19.23
CA ASP A 118 -4.00 8.62 -19.83
C ASP A 118 -3.07 9.29 -18.81
N LYS A 119 -3.48 9.37 -17.54
CA LYS A 119 -2.72 10.02 -16.47
C LYS A 119 -2.12 9.01 -15.52
N TRP A 120 -0.89 9.30 -15.13
CA TRP A 120 -0.12 8.48 -14.23
C TRP A 120 0.41 9.31 -13.07
N GLN A 121 0.53 8.68 -11.91
CA GLN A 121 1.28 9.24 -10.80
C GLN A 121 2.65 8.60 -10.76
N PHE A 122 3.68 9.43 -10.66
CA PHE A 122 5.06 8.99 -10.53
C PHE A 122 5.73 9.61 -9.32
N TYR A 123 6.61 8.85 -8.69
CA TYR A 123 7.55 9.36 -7.70
C TYR A 123 8.84 8.57 -7.77
N THR A 124 9.90 9.12 -7.18
CA THR A 124 11.15 8.39 -6.99
C THR A 124 11.49 8.30 -5.51
N MET A 125 12.35 7.36 -5.15
CA MET A 125 12.87 7.23 -3.80
C MET A 125 14.35 7.62 -3.78
N SER A 126 14.81 8.30 -2.73
CA SER A 126 16.23 8.55 -2.56
C SER A 126 16.98 7.28 -2.12
N ASP A 127 18.23 7.15 -2.52
CA ASP A 127 19.11 6.02 -2.16
C ASP A 127 19.87 6.24 -0.83
N LYS A 128 19.57 7.33 -0.11
CA LYS A 128 20.19 7.59 1.20
C LYS A 128 19.59 6.66 2.26
N ASN A 129 20.28 6.48 3.39
CA ASN A 129 19.95 5.57 4.52
C ASN A 129 18.48 5.57 5.03
N ASN A 130 17.64 6.52 4.64
CA ASN A 130 16.22 6.53 4.92
C ASN A 130 15.46 6.91 3.66
N SER A 131 15.28 5.95 2.74
CA SER A 131 14.73 6.15 1.40
C SER A 131 13.41 6.95 1.41
N ILE A 132 13.51 8.26 1.18
CA ILE A 132 12.37 9.17 1.21
C ILE A 132 11.75 9.29 -0.18
N ARG A 133 10.42 9.47 -0.22
CA ARG A 133 9.69 9.78 -1.44
C ARG A 133 10.03 11.20 -1.91
N LEU A 134 10.51 11.31 -3.14
CA LEU A 134 10.81 12.58 -3.79
C LEU A 134 9.82 12.84 -4.93
N PRO A 135 9.31 14.08 -5.06
CA PRO A 135 8.43 14.44 -6.15
C PRO A 135 9.17 14.55 -7.48
N ILE A 136 8.45 14.21 -8.54
CA ILE A 136 8.93 14.26 -9.92
C ILE A 136 8.08 15.26 -10.69
N THR A 137 8.73 16.07 -11.50
CA THR A 137 8.09 17.03 -12.39
C THR A 137 8.44 16.69 -13.84
N TYR A 138 7.42 16.59 -14.69
CA TYR A 138 7.54 16.33 -16.12
C TYR A 138 6.77 17.40 -16.90
N ASN A 139 7.40 18.02 -17.91
CA ASN A 139 6.81 19.10 -18.71
C ASN A 139 6.18 20.23 -17.86
N GLY A 140 6.84 20.60 -16.74
CA GLY A 140 6.37 21.64 -15.83
C GLY A 140 5.17 21.25 -14.95
N LYS A 141 4.74 19.99 -14.96
CA LYS A 141 3.66 19.47 -14.11
C LYS A 141 4.20 18.45 -13.11
N SER A 142 3.74 18.56 -11.86
CA SER A 142 4.09 17.61 -10.81
C SER A 142 3.33 16.28 -11.01
N CYS A 143 4.07 15.19 -11.15
CA CYS A 143 3.56 13.84 -11.32
C CYS A 143 3.10 13.20 -10.00
N THR A 144 3.37 13.81 -8.85
CA THR A 144 2.97 13.28 -7.53
C THR A 144 1.58 13.68 -7.07
N ASN A 145 0.98 14.68 -7.72
CA ASN A 145 -0.32 15.21 -7.36
C ASN A 145 -1.47 14.24 -7.67
N GLU A 146 -2.65 14.48 -7.10
CA GLU A 146 -3.86 13.67 -7.34
C GLU A 146 -4.18 13.50 -8.83
N TYR A 147 -3.98 14.56 -9.63
CA TYR A 147 -4.21 14.53 -11.07
C TYR A 147 -3.12 13.84 -11.90
N GLY A 148 -1.95 13.57 -11.30
CA GLY A 148 -0.80 12.97 -11.98
C GLY A 148 -0.26 13.83 -13.12
N CYS A 149 0.51 13.19 -14.00
CA CYS A 149 1.06 13.78 -15.22
C CYS A 149 0.87 12.82 -16.41
N ASP A 150 1.38 13.23 -17.57
CA ASP A 150 1.37 12.40 -18.78
C ASP A 150 2.29 11.18 -18.61
N ASN A 151 2.04 10.14 -19.41
CA ASN A 151 2.85 8.92 -19.36
C ASN A 151 4.31 9.21 -19.76
N LEU A 152 5.25 8.50 -19.13
CA LEU A 152 6.68 8.66 -19.33
C LEU A 152 7.22 7.56 -20.24
N TYR A 153 8.12 7.92 -21.15
CA TYR A 153 8.72 7.00 -22.11
C TYR A 153 10.22 6.84 -21.89
N ASN A 154 10.78 5.81 -22.50
CA ASN A 154 12.21 5.56 -22.43
C ASN A 154 12.99 6.72 -23.09
N GLY A 155 14.02 7.22 -22.42
CA GLY A 155 14.82 8.37 -22.87
C GLY A 155 14.25 9.74 -22.49
N ASP A 156 13.03 9.81 -21.94
CA ASP A 156 12.49 11.06 -21.42
C ASP A 156 13.32 11.59 -20.25
N THR A 157 13.29 12.91 -20.06
CA THR A 157 13.98 13.57 -18.96
C THR A 157 12.98 14.17 -17.99
N VAL A 158 13.15 13.87 -16.70
CA VAL A 158 12.31 14.39 -15.62
C VAL A 158 13.13 15.13 -14.58
N TYR A 159 12.51 16.10 -13.93
CA TYR A 159 13.12 16.86 -12.86
C TYR A 159 12.77 16.25 -11.50
N VAL A 160 13.76 16.00 -10.65
CA VAL A 160 13.56 15.41 -9.32
C VAL A 160 13.77 16.46 -8.24
N GLU A 161 12.69 16.81 -7.56
CA GLU A 161 12.71 17.77 -6.46
C GLU A 161 13.39 17.13 -5.24
N GLY A 162 14.50 17.70 -4.78
CA GLY A 162 15.35 17.14 -3.73
C GLY A 162 16.79 16.89 -4.16
N TYR A 163 17.01 16.54 -5.43
CA TYR A 163 18.34 16.58 -6.06
C TYR A 163 18.54 17.86 -6.88
N ASN A 164 17.45 18.58 -7.19
CA ASN A 164 17.44 19.81 -7.99
C ASN A 164 18.12 19.64 -9.35
N ASP A 165 17.92 18.46 -9.95
CA ASP A 165 18.60 18.06 -11.17
C ASP A 165 17.69 17.20 -12.06
N SER A 166 18.06 17.07 -13.32
CA SER A 166 17.35 16.29 -14.32
C SER A 166 17.88 14.87 -14.43
N PHE A 167 16.96 13.93 -14.55
CA PHE A 167 17.23 12.51 -14.66
C PHE A 167 16.61 11.96 -15.93
N GLN A 168 17.37 11.12 -16.62
CA GLN A 168 16.90 10.37 -17.77
C GLN A 168 16.18 9.10 -17.32
N ILE A 169 15.08 8.78 -17.96
CA ILE A 169 14.25 7.63 -17.66
C ILE A 169 14.69 6.42 -18.48
N THR A 170 14.83 5.29 -17.80
CA THR A 170 14.85 3.97 -18.42
C THR A 170 13.65 3.17 -17.95
N MET A 171 12.69 2.94 -18.84
CA MET A 171 11.47 2.18 -18.53
C MET A 171 11.72 0.68 -18.58
N TYR A 172 11.14 -0.07 -17.65
CA TYR A 172 11.12 -1.53 -17.69
C TYR A 172 10.07 -2.03 -18.66
N GLU A 173 10.38 -3.14 -19.33
CA GLU A 173 9.44 -3.81 -20.21
C GLU A 173 8.33 -4.47 -19.38
N ASN A 174 7.09 -4.03 -19.59
CA ASN A 174 5.92 -4.63 -18.95
C ASN A 174 5.41 -5.82 -19.77
N ASN A 175 6.09 -6.95 -19.70
CA ASN A 175 5.77 -8.13 -20.51
C ASN A 175 4.91 -9.19 -19.80
N SER A 176 4.17 -8.84 -18.75
CA SER A 176 3.29 -9.80 -18.07
C SER A 176 1.86 -9.75 -18.62
N ILE A 177 1.56 -10.64 -19.57
CA ILE A 177 0.17 -10.99 -19.86
C ILE A 177 -0.37 -11.67 -18.60
N LYS A 178 -1.26 -11.00 -17.87
CA LYS A 178 -1.96 -11.60 -16.73
C LYS A 178 -3.25 -12.24 -17.24
N TYR A 179 -3.27 -13.56 -17.28
CA TYR A 179 -4.52 -14.30 -17.51
C TYR A 179 -5.39 -14.24 -16.25
N ILE A 180 -6.70 -14.21 -16.46
CA ILE A 180 -7.68 -14.35 -15.37
C ILE A 180 -7.51 -15.78 -14.81
N PRO A 181 -7.16 -15.97 -13.54
CA PRO A 181 -6.80 -17.29 -12.99
C PRO A 181 -7.99 -18.26 -12.84
N THR A 182 -9.18 -17.90 -13.34
CA THR A 182 -10.38 -18.72 -13.28
C THR A 182 -11.17 -18.62 -14.58
N LEU A 183 -10.83 -19.46 -15.55
CA LEU A 183 -11.66 -19.86 -16.67
C LEU A 183 -11.65 -21.37 -16.77
#